data_AF-G9NBQ4-F1
#
_entry.id   AF-G9NBQ4-F1
#
_cell.length_a   1.000
_cell.length_b   1.000
_cell.length_c   1.000
_cell.angle_alpha   90.00
_cell.angle_beta   90.00
_cell.angle_gamma   90.00
#
_symmetry.space_group_name_H-M   'P 1'
#
loop_
_entity.id
_entity.type
_entity.pdbx_description
1 polymer ?
#
loop_
_entity_poly.entity_id
_entity_poly.type
_entity_poly.pdbx_seq_one_letter_code
_entity_poly.pdbx_strand_id
1 'polypeptide(L)'
;FVGFAVVAPKFDPNDQQIATMRAMSLILMASRLGLTIEYGSILWHVRKFKNVHIAFYAQMSIHFIAAMIYLGITFRFTHSHESRVFITWYVVGVLEVLTTFGAAIFFPVLGLSKTHLMNRLFLLTVIILGESIVVLADKVVIIVEAPDSWDASIIGILVAGVATTYMVFLVYWDWMKSAYLPPLRQMIWTMIHFPFHLALVLFMQGFTQFIQWSKVIDVLNNLSTNWLIFDPDRLAHATSEQVQQNMTKELRTFFESYPPKYSDTGDLITEAVANITDISNSFWPKLAKAFASDDYELPEDKNLDLLSTILEALFTAMDNSVFSTFEIDLEGEALKESREKGGEDGNQSAAQFAAQVDDATWERYNLVFTYGYIAAGACLALMVLLSIVARVTPWKPWPVIRSIVYFLLALGMGLVALLNLNEDKLDTYLSTPWLLPTLCIAWTVVLLLTHIHHDIPLFFNRRSPVPGRRGSNGSKSNSDSEHAQPMVSNMEGATSYTGASGTPYGYQPAPQPHPGSEYV
;
A
#
# COMPACT_ATOMS: atom_id res chain seq x y z
N PHE A 1 7.91 -7.74 -15.11
CA PHE A 1 6.96 -6.72 -14.63
C PHE A 1 5.76 -6.62 -15.57
N VAL A 2 5.93 -6.12 -16.79
CA VAL A 2 4.82 -5.96 -17.77
C VAL A 2 3.97 -7.21 -17.95
N GLY A 3 4.59 -8.40 -18.07
CA GLY A 3 3.83 -9.65 -18.16
C GLY A 3 2.92 -9.93 -16.95
N PHE A 4 3.36 -9.63 -15.73
CA PHE A 4 2.51 -9.77 -14.54
C PHE A 4 1.36 -8.76 -14.55
N ALA A 5 1.60 -7.53 -15.00
CA ALA A 5 0.57 -6.50 -15.10
C ALA A 5 -0.56 -6.88 -16.08
N VAL A 6 -0.26 -7.64 -17.14
CA VAL A 6 -1.26 -8.11 -18.10
C VAL A 6 -2.12 -9.25 -17.53
N VAL A 7 -1.53 -10.10 -16.68
CA VAL A 7 -2.20 -11.29 -16.14
C VAL A 7 -2.95 -10.97 -14.84
N ALA A 8 -2.44 -10.05 -14.03
CA ALA A 8 -2.95 -9.75 -12.69
C ALA A 8 -4.46 -9.41 -12.64
N PRO A 9 -5.05 -8.61 -13.56
CA PRO A 9 -6.47 -8.26 -13.47
C PRO A 9 -7.41 -9.45 -13.61
N LYS A 10 -7.00 -10.51 -14.30
CA LYS A 10 -7.82 -11.72 -14.55
C LYS A 10 -7.35 -12.91 -13.72
N PHE A 11 -6.48 -12.67 -12.75
CA PHE A 11 -5.90 -13.72 -11.93
C PHE A 11 -6.82 -14.06 -10.77
N ASP A 12 -7.56 -15.15 -10.89
CA ASP A 12 -8.34 -15.72 -9.79
C ASP A 12 -7.93 -17.18 -9.54
N PRO A 13 -7.39 -17.52 -8.35
CA PRO A 13 -7.11 -18.90 -7.96
C PRO A 13 -8.34 -19.81 -7.91
N ASN A 14 -9.53 -19.24 -7.64
CA ASN A 14 -10.80 -19.95 -7.50
C ASN A 14 -11.52 -20.09 -8.85
N ASP A 15 -11.48 -19.06 -9.71
CA ASP A 15 -11.92 -19.14 -11.11
C ASP A 15 -10.74 -19.15 -12.10
N GLN A 16 -10.19 -20.35 -12.34
CA GLN A 16 -8.98 -20.52 -13.12
C GLN A 16 -9.20 -20.35 -14.64
N GLN A 17 -9.14 -19.12 -15.12
CA GLN A 17 -9.09 -18.85 -16.56
C GLN A 17 -7.81 -19.45 -17.19
N ILE A 18 -7.99 -20.46 -18.05
CA ILE A 18 -6.89 -21.25 -18.64
C ILE A 18 -5.87 -20.36 -19.35
N ALA A 19 -6.36 -19.37 -20.11
CA ALA A 19 -5.51 -18.45 -20.86
C ALA A 19 -4.60 -17.66 -19.91
N THR A 20 -5.16 -17.11 -18.85
CA THR A 20 -4.45 -16.32 -17.82
C THR A 20 -3.44 -17.18 -17.07
N MET A 21 -3.82 -18.38 -16.64
CA MET A 21 -2.94 -19.30 -15.90
C MET A 21 -1.78 -19.83 -16.75
N ARG A 22 -2.02 -20.11 -18.04
CA ARG A 22 -0.97 -20.50 -18.99
C ARG A 22 -0.06 -19.33 -19.32
N ALA A 23 -0.61 -18.15 -19.57
CA ALA A 23 0.18 -16.95 -19.82
C ALA A 23 1.12 -16.66 -18.64
N MET A 24 0.62 -16.74 -17.40
CA MET A 24 1.42 -16.60 -16.18
C MET A 24 2.61 -17.58 -16.17
N SER A 25 2.34 -18.86 -16.43
CA SER A 25 3.38 -19.91 -16.45
C SER A 25 4.43 -19.67 -17.55
N LEU A 26 4.00 -19.25 -18.74
CA LEU A 26 4.89 -18.91 -19.85
C LEU A 26 5.74 -17.68 -19.55
N ILE A 27 5.17 -16.65 -18.91
CA ILE A 27 5.90 -15.46 -18.48
C ILE A 27 6.95 -15.83 -17.42
N LEU A 28 6.58 -16.67 -16.45
CA LEU A 28 7.53 -17.19 -15.44
C LEU A 28 8.67 -17.98 -16.11
N MET A 29 8.36 -18.87 -17.05
CA MET A 29 9.34 -19.60 -17.85
C MET A 29 10.28 -18.66 -18.62
N ALA A 30 9.72 -17.73 -19.40
CA ALA A 30 10.48 -16.80 -20.21
C ALA A 30 11.42 -15.94 -19.36
N SER A 31 10.95 -15.51 -18.17
CA SER A 31 11.79 -14.80 -17.20
C SER A 31 13.00 -15.61 -16.75
N ARG A 32 12.87 -16.93 -16.52
CA ARG A 32 14.00 -17.79 -16.08
C ARG A 32 14.93 -18.15 -17.22
N LEU A 33 14.39 -18.32 -18.44
CA LEU A 33 15.21 -18.46 -19.64
C LEU A 33 16.04 -17.20 -19.90
N GLY A 34 15.46 -16.01 -19.69
CA GLY A 34 16.19 -14.74 -19.72
C GLY A 34 17.39 -14.74 -18.76
N LEU A 35 17.17 -15.09 -17.50
CA LEU A 35 18.25 -15.22 -16.51
C LEU A 35 19.31 -16.25 -16.93
N THR A 36 18.89 -17.40 -17.48
CA THR A 36 19.78 -18.44 -18.00
C THR A 36 20.69 -17.87 -19.10
N ILE A 37 20.12 -17.09 -20.02
CA ILE A 37 20.86 -16.42 -21.11
C ILE A 37 21.81 -15.35 -20.54
N GLU A 38 21.40 -14.56 -19.55
CA GLU A 38 22.23 -13.55 -18.90
C GLU A 38 23.45 -14.18 -18.22
N TYR A 39 23.24 -15.21 -17.39
CA TYR A 39 24.34 -15.95 -16.76
C TYR A 39 25.23 -16.63 -17.80
N GLY A 40 24.65 -17.16 -18.89
CA GLY A 40 25.40 -17.73 -20.01
C GLY A 40 26.25 -16.70 -20.76
N SER A 41 25.72 -15.49 -20.97
CA SER A 41 26.43 -14.37 -21.59
C SER A 41 27.61 -13.91 -20.73
N ILE A 42 27.43 -13.81 -19.40
CA ILE A 42 28.52 -13.49 -18.48
C ILE A 42 29.58 -14.60 -18.49
N LEU A 43 29.17 -15.87 -18.47
CA LEU A 43 30.09 -17.00 -18.56
C LEU A 43 30.91 -16.96 -19.86
N TRP A 44 30.30 -16.58 -20.98
CA TRP A 44 30.99 -16.39 -22.25
C TRP A 44 32.08 -15.32 -22.15
N HIS A 45 31.77 -14.16 -21.54
CA HIS A 45 32.74 -13.09 -21.33
C HIS A 45 33.88 -13.47 -20.36
N VAL A 46 33.59 -14.29 -19.35
CA VAL A 46 34.51 -14.67 -18.27
C VAL A 46 35.18 -16.03 -18.54
N ARG A 47 35.03 -16.60 -19.74
CA ARG A 47 35.50 -17.96 -20.13
C ARG A 47 36.99 -18.28 -19.89
N LYS A 48 37.83 -17.27 -19.66
CA LYS A 48 39.25 -17.43 -19.35
C LYS A 48 39.50 -17.81 -17.87
N PHE A 49 38.53 -17.60 -16.98
CA PHE A 49 38.68 -17.81 -15.54
C PHE A 49 38.00 -19.11 -15.09
N LYS A 50 38.76 -20.21 -15.08
CA LYS A 50 38.26 -21.57 -14.78
C LYS A 50 37.57 -21.70 -13.40
N ASN A 51 37.98 -20.92 -12.41
CA ASN A 51 37.41 -20.96 -11.06
C ASN A 51 35.96 -20.45 -10.98
N VAL A 52 35.48 -19.76 -12.03
CA VAL A 52 34.15 -19.14 -12.07
C VAL A 52 33.12 -20.07 -12.71
N HIS A 53 33.55 -21.04 -13.51
CA HIS A 53 32.67 -21.84 -14.36
C HIS A 53 31.66 -22.66 -13.55
N ILE A 54 32.10 -23.34 -12.49
CA ILE A 54 31.23 -24.23 -11.69
C ILE A 54 30.06 -23.44 -11.09
N ALA A 55 30.34 -22.25 -10.56
CA ALA A 55 29.33 -21.41 -9.93
C ALA A 55 28.28 -20.90 -10.94
N PHE A 56 28.73 -20.48 -12.12
CA PHE A 56 27.83 -20.01 -13.19
C PHE A 56 27.04 -21.15 -13.82
N TYR A 57 27.63 -22.33 -14.02
CA TYR A 57 26.90 -23.51 -14.48
C TYR A 57 25.83 -23.93 -13.47
N ALA A 58 26.16 -23.94 -12.18
CA ALA A 58 25.18 -24.24 -11.12
C ALA A 58 24.00 -23.27 -11.16
N GLN A 59 24.25 -21.96 -11.25
CA GLN A 59 23.19 -20.95 -11.29
C GLN A 59 22.34 -21.04 -12.58
N MET A 60 22.99 -21.27 -13.72
CA MET A 60 22.32 -21.49 -15.00
C MET A 60 21.43 -22.74 -14.96
N SER A 61 21.90 -23.83 -14.36
CA SER A 61 21.13 -25.06 -14.19
C SER A 61 19.91 -24.87 -13.28
N ILE A 62 20.04 -24.13 -12.17
CA ILE A 62 18.92 -23.84 -11.27
C ILE A 62 17.79 -23.12 -12.02
N HIS A 63 18.10 -22.04 -12.73
CA HIS A 63 17.10 -21.29 -13.50
C HIS A 63 16.54 -22.07 -14.69
N PHE A 64 17.38 -22.87 -15.37
CA PHE A 64 16.91 -23.70 -16.48
C PHE A 64 15.94 -24.79 -16.02
N ILE A 65 16.23 -25.46 -14.90
CA ILE A 65 15.32 -26.45 -14.31
C ILE A 65 14.01 -25.78 -13.89
N ALA A 66 14.07 -24.61 -13.24
CA ALA A 66 12.87 -23.85 -12.88
C ALA A 66 12.04 -23.46 -14.12
N ALA A 67 12.69 -23.02 -15.21
CA ALA A 67 12.02 -22.72 -16.47
C ALA A 67 11.28 -23.94 -17.05
N MET A 68 11.92 -25.11 -17.04
CA MET A 68 11.30 -26.36 -17.54
C MET A 68 10.13 -26.81 -16.67
N ILE A 69 10.20 -26.59 -15.35
CA ILE A 69 9.07 -26.84 -14.45
C ILE A 69 7.90 -25.92 -14.78
N TYR A 70 8.13 -24.62 -14.98
CA TYR A 70 7.07 -23.67 -15.39
C TYR A 70 6.47 -24.00 -16.76
N LEU A 71 7.29 -24.47 -17.71
CA LEU A 71 6.81 -24.97 -19.00
C LEU A 71 5.90 -26.20 -18.81
N GLY A 72 6.31 -27.17 -17.99
CA GLY A 72 5.51 -28.35 -17.68
C GLY A 72 4.16 -27.99 -17.03
N ILE A 73 4.15 -27.01 -16.14
CA ILE A 73 2.92 -26.50 -15.50
C ILE A 73 1.96 -25.90 -16.53
N THR A 74 2.48 -25.20 -17.53
CA THR A 74 1.67 -24.61 -18.62
C THR A 74 0.78 -25.66 -19.30
N PHE A 75 1.33 -26.84 -19.58
CA PHE A 75 0.58 -27.93 -20.22
C PHE A 75 -0.36 -28.67 -19.26
N ARG A 76 -0.17 -28.52 -17.94
CA ARG A 76 -0.98 -29.21 -16.93
C ARG A 76 -2.32 -28.55 -16.67
N PHE A 77 -2.46 -27.26 -16.96
CA PHE A 77 -3.74 -26.56 -16.89
C PHE A 77 -4.68 -27.05 -18.02
N THR A 78 -5.66 -27.86 -17.65
CA THR A 78 -6.75 -28.40 -18.48
C THR A 78 -8.08 -27.74 -18.12
N HIS A 79 -9.14 -27.95 -18.89
CA HIS A 79 -10.49 -27.36 -18.68
C HIS A 79 -11.18 -27.65 -17.33
N SER A 80 -10.52 -28.36 -16.41
CA SER A 80 -11.02 -28.61 -15.06
C SER A 80 -10.65 -27.43 -14.15
N HIS A 81 -11.65 -26.67 -13.69
CA HIS A 81 -11.50 -25.42 -12.92
C HIS A 81 -10.90 -25.58 -11.50
N GLU A 82 -10.58 -26.79 -11.03
CA GLU A 82 -10.14 -27.04 -9.64
C GLU A 82 -8.68 -27.51 -9.49
N SER A 83 -7.78 -27.06 -10.36
CA SER A 83 -6.39 -27.54 -10.31
C SER A 83 -5.58 -26.76 -9.27
N ARG A 84 -5.24 -27.37 -8.13
CA ARG A 84 -4.29 -26.81 -7.13
C ARG A 84 -2.84 -26.65 -7.64
N VAL A 85 -2.61 -26.82 -8.94
CA VAL A 85 -1.29 -26.79 -9.58
C VAL A 85 -0.63 -25.41 -9.46
N PHE A 86 -1.40 -24.32 -9.33
CA PHE A 86 -0.86 -22.97 -9.09
C PHE A 86 0.01 -22.89 -7.82
N ILE A 87 -0.23 -23.73 -6.81
CA ILE A 87 0.59 -23.82 -5.58
C ILE A 87 2.06 -24.13 -5.93
N THR A 88 2.27 -24.90 -7.00
CA THR A 88 3.61 -25.26 -7.49
C THR A 88 4.43 -24.03 -7.85
N TRP A 89 3.82 -22.95 -8.33
CA TRP A 89 4.55 -21.73 -8.66
C TRP A 89 5.24 -21.11 -7.44
N TYR A 90 4.52 -21.07 -6.32
CA TYR A 90 5.04 -20.55 -5.06
C TYR A 90 6.13 -21.45 -4.49
N VAL A 91 5.92 -22.77 -4.49
CA VAL A 91 6.90 -23.74 -3.99
C VAL A 91 8.19 -23.69 -4.80
N VAL A 92 8.09 -23.71 -6.14
CA VAL A 92 9.25 -23.62 -7.03
C VAL A 92 9.97 -22.30 -6.87
N GLY A 93 9.24 -21.18 -6.74
CA GLY A 93 9.83 -19.87 -6.50
C GLY A 93 10.63 -19.81 -5.19
N VAL A 94 10.08 -20.32 -4.09
CA VAL A 94 10.78 -20.36 -2.80
C VAL A 94 12.02 -21.26 -2.87
N LEU A 95 11.91 -22.44 -3.48
CA LEU A 95 13.05 -23.35 -3.65
C LEU A 95 14.14 -22.75 -4.54
N GLU A 96 13.78 -22.06 -5.62
CA GLU A 96 14.70 -21.35 -6.52
C GLU A 96 15.49 -20.28 -5.75
N VAL A 97 14.81 -19.50 -4.92
CA VAL A 97 15.44 -18.49 -4.05
C VAL A 97 16.40 -19.18 -3.07
N LEU A 98 15.93 -20.16 -2.28
CA LEU A 98 16.78 -20.85 -1.29
C LEU A 98 18.02 -21.49 -1.91
N THR A 99 17.88 -22.14 -3.07
CA THR A 99 19.01 -22.77 -3.78
C THR A 99 20.00 -21.74 -4.35
N THR A 100 19.51 -20.63 -4.91
CA THR A 100 20.35 -19.52 -5.40
C THR A 100 21.16 -18.89 -4.26
N PHE A 101 20.50 -18.59 -3.14
CA PHE A 101 21.17 -18.02 -1.97
C PHE A 101 22.13 -19.04 -1.33
N GLY A 102 21.75 -20.31 -1.27
CA GLY A 102 22.66 -21.38 -0.84
C GLY A 102 23.91 -21.47 -1.69
N ALA A 103 23.77 -21.41 -3.03
CA ALA A 103 24.89 -21.39 -3.96
C ALA A 103 25.82 -20.18 -3.72
N ALA A 104 25.27 -19.01 -3.36
CA ALA A 104 26.06 -17.82 -3.02
C ALA A 104 26.90 -17.97 -1.74
N ILE A 105 26.54 -18.88 -0.82
CA ILE A 105 27.35 -19.22 0.37
C ILE A 105 28.51 -20.14 -0.03
N PHE A 106 28.24 -21.16 -0.85
CA PHE A 106 29.25 -22.16 -1.22
C PHE A 106 30.25 -21.65 -2.26
N PHE A 107 29.85 -20.72 -3.12
CA PHE A 107 30.69 -20.15 -4.17
C PHE A 107 31.00 -18.68 -3.86
N PRO A 108 32.19 -18.37 -3.31
CA PRO A 108 32.59 -16.98 -2.97
C PRO A 108 32.54 -16.01 -4.15
N VAL A 109 32.62 -16.51 -5.39
CA VAL A 109 32.52 -15.72 -6.63
C VAL A 109 31.10 -15.15 -6.83
N LEU A 110 30.08 -15.84 -6.34
CA LEU A 110 28.68 -15.38 -6.35
C LEU A 110 28.33 -14.57 -5.08
N GLY A 111 29.30 -14.38 -4.18
CA GLY A 111 29.09 -13.70 -2.92
C GLY A 111 28.71 -12.23 -3.09
N LEU A 112 27.70 -11.79 -2.33
CA LEU A 112 27.16 -10.43 -2.38
C LEU A 112 28.07 -9.37 -1.75
N SER A 113 29.13 -9.78 -1.06
CA SER A 113 29.92 -8.91 -0.18
C SER A 113 30.62 -7.74 -0.87
N LYS A 114 31.05 -7.93 -2.12
CA LYS A 114 31.73 -6.88 -2.90
C LYS A 114 30.79 -6.14 -3.86
N THR A 115 29.50 -6.38 -3.79
CA THR A 115 28.53 -5.79 -4.72
C THR A 115 27.94 -4.51 -4.16
N HIS A 116 27.54 -3.60 -5.05
CA HIS A 116 26.75 -2.42 -4.69
C HIS A 116 25.28 -2.76 -4.35
N LEU A 117 24.93 -4.04 -4.16
CA LEU A 117 23.55 -4.47 -3.96
C LEU A 117 22.91 -3.82 -2.73
N MET A 118 23.66 -3.68 -1.63
CA MET A 118 23.15 -3.04 -0.42
C MET A 118 22.80 -1.56 -0.66
N ASN A 119 23.65 -0.83 -1.39
CA ASN A 119 23.36 0.56 -1.78
C ASN A 119 22.19 0.65 -2.76
N ARG A 120 22.04 -0.33 -3.67
CA ARG A 120 20.92 -0.38 -4.62
C ARG A 120 19.58 -0.67 -3.93
N LEU A 121 19.56 -1.58 -2.95
CA LEU A 121 18.36 -1.88 -2.17
C LEU A 121 17.92 -0.71 -1.31
N PHE A 122 18.89 0.03 -0.77
CA PHE A 122 18.62 1.28 -0.09
C PHE A 122 18.00 2.32 -1.03
N LEU A 123 18.60 2.54 -2.21
CA LEU A 123 18.06 3.44 -3.23
C LEU A 123 16.65 3.02 -3.69
N LEU A 124 16.40 1.71 -3.86
CA LEU A 124 15.09 1.17 -4.21
C LEU A 124 14.03 1.51 -3.15
N THR A 125 14.40 1.49 -1.86
CA THR A 125 13.47 1.89 -0.78
C THR A 125 13.08 3.36 -0.89
N VAL A 126 14.05 4.23 -1.21
CA VAL A 126 13.80 5.65 -1.43
C VAL A 126 12.89 5.87 -2.65
N ILE A 127 13.07 5.08 -3.72
CA ILE A 127 12.20 5.11 -4.90
C ILE A 127 10.77 4.71 -4.52
N ILE A 128 10.58 3.60 -3.78
CA ILE A 128 9.25 3.14 -3.34
C ILE A 128 8.55 4.20 -2.48
N LEU A 129 9.26 4.79 -1.52
CA LEU A 129 8.71 5.86 -0.68
C LEU A 129 8.40 7.12 -1.49
N GLY A 130 9.26 7.46 -2.46
CA GLY A 130 9.05 8.60 -3.35
C GLY A 130 7.81 8.44 -4.23
N GLU A 131 7.63 7.26 -4.84
CA GLU A 131 6.44 6.93 -5.62
C GLU A 131 5.17 7.00 -4.76
N SER A 132 5.25 6.53 -3.51
CA SER A 132 4.13 6.58 -2.57
C SER A 132 3.70 8.01 -2.23
N ILE A 133 4.66 8.95 -2.09
CA ILE A 133 4.35 10.38 -1.86
C ILE A 133 3.69 11.01 -3.09
N VAL A 134 4.08 10.61 -4.30
CA VAL A 134 3.44 11.10 -5.54
C VAL A 134 1.98 10.64 -5.60
N VAL A 135 1.70 9.37 -5.32
CA VAL A 135 0.32 8.84 -5.26
C VAL A 135 -0.48 9.51 -4.14
N LEU A 136 0.15 9.79 -2.99
CA LEU A 136 -0.48 10.54 -1.92
C LEU A 136 -0.91 11.95 -2.37
N ALA A 137 -0.04 12.66 -3.08
CA ALA A 137 -0.34 14.00 -3.61
C ALA A 137 -1.50 13.97 -4.62
N ASP A 138 -1.54 12.95 -5.48
CA ASP A 138 -2.65 12.70 -6.41
C ASP A 138 -4.00 12.56 -5.67
N LYS A 139 -4.03 11.76 -4.60
CA LYS A 139 -5.25 11.61 -3.78
C LYS A 139 -5.65 12.89 -3.05
N VAL A 140 -4.69 13.71 -2.66
CA VAL A 140 -4.98 15.05 -2.10
C VAL A 140 -5.62 15.96 -3.15
N VAL A 141 -5.15 15.95 -4.39
CA VAL A 141 -5.75 16.76 -5.47
C VAL A 141 -7.22 16.37 -5.68
N ILE A 142 -7.51 15.07 -5.77
CA ILE A 142 -8.88 14.55 -5.91
C ILE A 142 -9.78 15.04 -4.74
N ILE A 143 -9.27 15.01 -3.51
CA ILE A 143 -10.02 15.51 -2.35
C ILE A 143 -10.28 17.02 -2.43
N VAL A 144 -9.32 17.80 -2.92
CA VAL A 144 -9.42 19.26 -3.00
C VAL A 144 -10.37 19.72 -4.12
N GLU A 145 -10.45 18.96 -5.21
CA GLU A 145 -11.37 19.22 -6.32
C GLU A 145 -12.83 18.93 -5.94
N ALA A 146 -13.08 18.11 -4.91
CA ALA A 146 -14.42 17.83 -4.41
C ALA A 146 -15.05 19.05 -3.70
N PRO A 147 -16.38 19.24 -3.78
CA PRO A 147 -17.09 20.26 -3.01
C PRO A 147 -16.99 19.98 -1.50
N ASP A 148 -16.94 21.05 -0.69
CA ASP A 148 -16.71 20.99 0.76
C ASP A 148 -15.47 20.16 1.14
N SER A 149 -14.36 20.41 0.43
CA SER A 149 -13.11 19.67 0.54
C SER A 149 -12.39 19.82 1.88
N TRP A 150 -12.58 20.96 2.57
CA TRP A 150 -11.80 21.30 3.76
C TRP A 150 -12.64 21.28 5.03
N ASP A 151 -12.52 20.18 5.78
CA ASP A 151 -12.92 20.09 7.18
C ASP A 151 -11.70 19.88 8.09
N ALA A 152 -11.81 20.27 9.36
CA ALA A 152 -10.76 20.09 10.36
C ALA A 152 -10.38 18.61 10.54
N SER A 153 -11.35 17.70 10.43
CA SER A 153 -11.12 16.25 10.43
C SER A 153 -10.22 15.82 9.27
N ILE A 154 -10.57 16.25 8.05
CA ILE A 154 -9.82 15.93 6.83
C ILE A 154 -8.41 16.49 6.85
N ILE A 155 -8.21 17.72 7.35
CA ILE A 155 -6.87 18.29 7.54
C ILE A 155 -6.06 17.41 8.51
N GLY A 156 -6.65 16.99 9.62
CA GLY A 156 -6.01 16.10 10.59
C GLY A 156 -5.59 14.76 9.97
N ILE A 157 -6.47 14.17 9.15
CA ILE A 157 -6.24 12.91 8.45
C ILE A 157 -5.13 13.05 7.40
N LEU A 158 -5.14 14.12 6.59
CA LEU A 158 -4.08 14.42 5.62
C LEU A 158 -2.73 14.61 6.32
N VAL A 159 -2.70 15.39 7.39
CA VAL A 159 -1.47 15.65 8.16
C VAL A 159 -0.96 14.35 8.76
N ALA A 160 -1.82 13.49 9.32
CA ALA A 160 -1.44 12.17 9.79
C ALA A 160 -0.89 11.29 8.65
N GLY A 161 -1.51 11.39 7.46
CA GLY A 161 -1.08 10.79 6.20
C GLY A 161 0.38 11.10 5.86
N VAL A 162 0.64 12.38 5.62
CA VAL A 162 1.96 12.90 5.24
C VAL A 162 2.98 12.66 6.34
N ALA A 163 2.62 12.89 7.61
CA ALA A 163 3.50 12.70 8.75
C ALA A 163 3.95 11.24 8.88
N THR A 164 3.04 10.27 8.76
CA THR A 164 3.38 8.84 8.85
C THR A 164 4.35 8.43 7.75
N THR A 165 4.10 8.86 6.51
CA THR A 165 4.99 8.61 5.37
C THR A 165 6.41 9.13 5.64
N TYR A 166 6.51 10.35 6.17
CA TYR A 166 7.78 10.96 6.53
C TYR A 166 8.46 10.26 7.72
N MET A 167 7.70 9.84 8.73
CA MET A 167 8.21 9.09 9.88
C MET A 167 8.80 7.75 9.44
N VAL A 168 8.13 7.02 8.56
CA VAL A 168 8.63 5.75 8.00
C VAL A 168 9.97 5.98 7.29
N PHE A 169 10.05 7.03 6.47
CA PHE A 169 11.29 7.43 5.81
C PHE A 169 12.42 7.72 6.82
N LEU A 170 12.16 8.57 7.81
CA LEU A 170 13.16 8.95 8.82
C LEU A 170 13.64 7.74 9.63
N VAL A 171 12.71 6.93 10.15
CA VAL A 171 13.05 5.75 10.95
C VAL A 171 13.87 4.75 10.12
N TYR A 172 13.48 4.52 8.87
CA TYR A 172 14.23 3.66 7.96
C TYR A 172 15.65 4.21 7.74
N TRP A 173 15.79 5.50 7.42
CA TRP A 173 17.08 6.12 7.19
C TRP A 173 18.00 6.05 8.41
N ASP A 174 17.46 6.32 9.60
CA ASP A 174 18.24 6.31 10.84
C ASP A 174 18.72 4.92 11.23
N TRP A 175 17.91 3.88 10.99
CA TRP A 175 18.25 2.52 11.35
C TRP A 175 19.20 1.88 10.34
N MET A 176 19.14 2.30 9.08
CA MET A 176 19.83 1.66 7.96
C MET A 176 21.09 2.44 7.55
N LYS A 177 21.95 2.75 8.52
CA LYS A 177 23.26 3.36 8.26
C LYS A 177 24.16 2.36 7.52
N SER A 178 24.91 2.85 6.52
CA SER A 178 25.79 2.03 5.68
C SER A 178 26.96 1.45 6.48
N ALA A 179 26.72 0.31 7.12
CA ALA A 179 27.76 -0.46 7.79
C ALA A 179 28.26 -1.58 6.88
N TYR A 180 29.57 -1.77 6.81
CA TYR A 180 30.16 -2.96 6.18
C TYR A 180 29.82 -4.20 7.02
N LEU A 181 28.84 -5.00 6.57
CA LEU A 181 28.41 -6.22 7.25
C LEU A 181 29.27 -7.42 6.81
N PRO A 182 29.53 -8.39 7.71
CA PRO A 182 30.10 -9.68 7.32
C PRO A 182 29.26 -10.38 6.23
N PRO A 183 29.86 -11.20 5.34
CA PRO A 183 29.17 -11.76 4.17
C PRO A 183 27.86 -12.49 4.49
N LEU A 184 27.82 -13.29 5.56
CA LEU A 184 26.62 -14.01 5.97
C LEU A 184 25.51 -13.05 6.46
N ARG A 185 25.86 -12.02 7.24
CA ARG A 185 24.90 -11.02 7.72
C ARG A 185 24.37 -10.18 6.58
N GLN A 186 25.23 -9.81 5.62
CA GLN A 186 24.82 -9.07 4.42
C GLN A 186 23.84 -9.87 3.57
N MET A 187 24.03 -11.18 3.45
CA MET A 187 23.11 -12.07 2.75
C MET A 187 21.76 -12.17 3.47
N ILE A 188 21.75 -12.39 4.79
CA ILE A 188 20.51 -12.43 5.58
C ILE A 188 19.78 -11.09 5.52
N TRP A 189 20.53 -9.98 5.62
CA TRP A 189 20.00 -8.63 5.48
C TRP A 189 19.32 -8.46 4.12
N THR A 190 19.99 -8.87 3.04
CA THR A 190 19.45 -8.83 1.68
C THR A 190 18.15 -9.64 1.55
N MET A 191 18.14 -10.85 2.12
CA MET A 191 16.99 -11.75 2.12
C MET A 191 15.77 -11.19 2.85
N ILE A 192 15.97 -10.49 3.96
CA ILE A 192 14.88 -9.85 4.73
C ILE A 192 14.44 -8.55 4.05
N HIS A 193 15.33 -7.90 3.29
CA HIS A 193 15.02 -6.63 2.63
C HIS A 193 13.97 -6.77 1.52
N PHE A 194 13.94 -7.90 0.81
CA PHE A 194 12.93 -8.17 -0.21
C PHE A 194 11.49 -8.27 0.34
N PRO A 195 11.18 -9.11 1.35
CA PRO A 195 9.86 -9.12 1.95
C PRO A 195 9.56 -7.80 2.67
N PHE A 196 10.57 -7.08 3.17
CA PHE A 196 10.38 -5.72 3.68
C PHE A 196 9.88 -4.78 2.59
N HIS A 197 10.46 -4.79 1.39
CA HIS A 197 9.96 -3.98 0.27
C HIS A 197 8.53 -4.34 -0.11
N LEU A 198 8.18 -5.62 -0.13
CA LEU A 198 6.80 -6.03 -0.38
C LEU A 198 5.85 -5.49 0.70
N ALA A 199 6.18 -5.64 1.98
CA ALA A 199 5.38 -5.13 3.08
C ALA A 199 5.28 -3.59 3.05
N LEU A 200 6.37 -2.90 2.69
CA LEU A 200 6.40 -1.46 2.55
C LEU A 200 5.50 -0.98 1.41
N VAL A 201 5.57 -1.60 0.22
CA VAL A 201 4.70 -1.25 -0.91
C VAL A 201 3.23 -1.47 -0.54
N LEU A 202 2.89 -2.63 0.04
CA LEU A 202 1.51 -2.93 0.46
C LEU A 202 1.02 -1.95 1.53
N PHE A 203 1.87 -1.64 2.50
CA PHE A 203 1.54 -0.66 3.53
C PHE A 203 1.27 0.71 2.92
N MET A 204 2.16 1.21 2.06
CA MET A 204 2.00 2.53 1.43
C MET A 204 0.77 2.58 0.51
N GLN A 205 0.47 1.51 -0.23
CA GLN A 205 -0.73 1.43 -1.09
C GLN A 205 -2.04 1.37 -0.30
N GLY A 206 -2.10 0.60 0.79
CA GLY A 206 -3.27 0.59 1.67
C GLY A 206 -3.45 1.94 2.37
N PHE A 207 -2.33 2.54 2.79
CA PHE A 207 -2.32 3.82 3.48
C PHE A 207 -2.79 4.98 2.60
N THR A 208 -2.44 5.03 1.32
CA THR A 208 -2.97 6.05 0.39
C THR A 208 -4.47 5.87 0.15
N GLN A 209 -4.95 4.64 0.06
CA GLN A 209 -6.39 4.36 -0.08
C GLN A 209 -7.18 4.73 1.17
N PHE A 210 -6.61 4.59 2.37
CA PHE A 210 -7.26 5.03 3.61
C PHE A 210 -7.61 6.53 3.61
N ILE A 211 -6.82 7.37 2.95
CA ILE A 211 -7.07 8.81 2.89
C ILE A 211 -8.30 9.11 2.04
N GLN A 212 -8.40 8.45 0.89
CA GLN A 212 -9.54 8.54 -0.02
C GLN A 212 -10.81 8.03 0.67
N TRP A 213 -10.75 6.84 1.28
CA TRP A 213 -11.86 6.28 2.05
C TRP A 213 -12.27 7.16 3.23
N SER A 214 -11.31 7.74 3.95
CA SER A 214 -11.63 8.64 5.07
C SER A 214 -12.45 9.85 4.62
N LYS A 215 -12.18 10.41 3.43
CA LYS A 215 -13.00 11.51 2.90
C LYS A 215 -14.38 11.03 2.45
N VAL A 216 -14.46 9.87 1.82
CA VAL A 216 -15.74 9.25 1.44
C VAL A 216 -16.62 9.06 2.68
N ILE A 217 -16.08 8.43 3.73
CA ILE A 217 -16.79 8.20 5.00
C ILE A 217 -17.17 9.52 5.68
N ASP A 218 -16.32 10.54 5.65
CA ASP A 218 -16.64 11.88 6.15
C ASP A 218 -17.83 12.49 5.42
N VAL A 219 -17.89 12.38 4.09
CA VAL A 219 -19.03 12.82 3.29
C VAL A 219 -20.28 12.02 3.68
N LEU A 220 -20.19 10.69 3.73
CA LEU A 220 -21.33 9.82 4.03
C LEU A 220 -21.89 10.04 5.44
N ASN A 221 -21.03 10.20 6.45
CA ASN A 221 -21.45 10.47 7.84
C ASN A 221 -22.05 11.86 8.02
N ASN A 222 -21.56 12.84 7.26
CA ASN A 222 -22.06 14.21 7.27
C ASN A 222 -23.12 14.46 6.18
N LEU A 223 -23.71 13.40 5.60
CA LEU A 223 -24.92 13.48 4.80
C LEU A 223 -26.09 13.94 5.66
N SER A 224 -26.12 15.24 5.96
CA SER A 224 -27.24 15.95 6.55
C SER A 224 -28.26 16.19 5.43
N THR A 225 -29.03 15.16 5.09
CA THR A 225 -30.17 15.35 4.21
C THR A 225 -31.35 15.87 5.03
N ASN A 226 -31.84 17.08 4.72
CA ASN A 226 -33.04 17.64 5.36
C ASN A 226 -34.31 16.98 4.79
N TRP A 227 -34.30 15.65 4.72
CA TRP A 227 -35.41 14.88 4.22
C TRP A 227 -36.59 14.97 5.18
N LEU A 228 -37.76 15.25 4.62
CA LEU A 228 -39.02 15.40 5.34
C LEU A 228 -39.37 14.16 6.18
N ILE A 229 -38.89 12.99 5.77
CA ILE A 229 -39.12 11.71 6.46
C ILE A 229 -38.42 11.62 7.83
N PHE A 230 -37.40 12.45 8.08
CA PHE A 230 -36.66 12.49 9.34
C PHE A 230 -37.14 13.62 10.28
N ASP A 231 -38.17 14.37 9.90
CA ASP A 231 -38.79 15.43 10.70
C ASP A 231 -40.20 14.99 11.14
N PRO A 232 -40.38 14.44 12.37
CA PRO A 232 -41.65 13.89 12.82
C PRO A 232 -42.79 14.90 12.82
N ASP A 233 -42.50 16.16 13.13
CA ASP A 233 -43.49 17.23 13.23
C ASP A 233 -44.04 17.60 11.84
N ARG A 234 -43.17 17.64 10.83
CA ARG A 234 -43.58 17.94 9.45
C ARG A 234 -44.16 16.72 8.74
N LEU A 235 -43.68 15.52 9.07
CA LEU A 235 -44.12 14.25 8.49
C LEU A 235 -45.57 13.92 8.87
N ALA A 236 -46.01 14.29 10.06
CA ALA A 236 -47.37 14.06 10.55
C ALA A 236 -48.48 14.67 9.67
N HIS A 237 -48.14 15.69 8.89
CA HIS A 237 -49.06 16.41 8.00
C HIS A 237 -48.68 16.29 6.52
N ALA A 238 -47.69 15.47 6.19
CA ALA A 238 -47.16 15.36 4.84
C ALA A 238 -48.03 14.49 3.93
N THR A 239 -48.11 14.87 2.65
CA THR A 239 -48.60 14.00 1.58
C THR A 239 -47.44 13.34 0.84
N SER A 240 -47.69 12.23 0.14
CA SER A 240 -46.66 11.54 -0.66
C SER A 240 -46.04 12.44 -1.73
N GLU A 241 -46.83 13.37 -2.29
CA GLU A 241 -46.33 14.39 -3.23
C GLU A 241 -45.37 15.39 -2.56
N GLN A 242 -45.66 15.82 -1.33
CA GLN A 242 -44.77 16.71 -0.57
C GLN A 242 -43.47 16.02 -0.17
N VAL A 243 -43.54 14.74 0.20
CA VAL A 243 -42.34 13.92 0.48
C VAL A 243 -41.51 13.79 -0.80
N GLN A 244 -42.13 13.43 -1.92
CA GLN A 244 -41.46 13.32 -3.22
C GLN A 244 -40.74 14.61 -3.63
N GLN A 245 -41.44 15.76 -3.56
CA GLN A 245 -40.87 17.06 -3.95
C GLN A 245 -39.69 17.46 -3.06
N ASN A 246 -39.78 17.21 -1.75
CA ASN A 246 -38.68 17.47 -0.84
C ASN A 246 -37.49 16.55 -1.14
N MET A 247 -37.70 15.24 -1.29
CA MET A 247 -36.63 14.31 -1.62
C MET A 247 -35.98 14.63 -2.97
N THR A 248 -36.77 14.97 -3.99
CA THR A 248 -36.25 15.39 -5.30
C THR A 248 -35.36 16.64 -5.18
N LYS A 249 -35.79 17.61 -4.37
CA LYS A 249 -35.03 18.84 -4.14
C LYS A 249 -33.71 18.55 -3.44
N GLU A 250 -33.72 17.77 -2.37
CA GLU A 250 -32.53 17.45 -1.60
C GLU A 250 -31.57 16.55 -2.40
N LEU A 251 -32.08 15.56 -3.14
CA LEU A 251 -31.30 14.73 -4.07
C LEU A 251 -30.65 15.59 -5.16
N ARG A 252 -31.37 16.57 -5.72
CA ARG A 252 -30.78 17.48 -6.72
C ARG A 252 -29.63 18.29 -6.12
N THR A 253 -29.78 18.84 -4.92
CA THR A 253 -28.70 19.57 -4.23
C THR A 253 -27.49 18.66 -3.96
N PHE A 254 -27.73 17.40 -3.60
CA PHE A 254 -26.68 16.43 -3.43
C PHE A 254 -25.94 16.11 -4.75
N PHE A 255 -26.67 15.78 -5.81
CA PHE A 255 -26.08 15.42 -7.12
C PHE A 255 -25.49 16.62 -7.88
N GLU A 256 -25.82 17.86 -7.51
CA GLU A 256 -25.07 19.05 -7.96
C GLU A 256 -23.63 19.03 -7.43
N SER A 257 -23.42 18.46 -6.23
CA SER A 257 -22.10 18.34 -5.61
C SER A 257 -21.39 17.04 -6.00
N TYR A 258 -22.14 15.94 -6.09
CA TYR A 258 -21.62 14.60 -6.42
C TYR A 258 -22.40 14.03 -7.61
N PRO A 259 -22.14 14.47 -8.86
CA PRO A 259 -22.93 14.06 -10.02
C PRO A 259 -22.73 12.58 -10.35
N PRO A 260 -23.81 11.83 -10.66
CA PRO A 260 -23.69 10.43 -11.02
C PRO A 260 -22.95 10.31 -12.35
N LYS A 261 -21.97 9.42 -12.39
CA LYS A 261 -21.15 9.19 -13.60
C LYS A 261 -21.88 8.35 -14.66
N TYR A 262 -22.80 7.49 -14.24
CA TYR A 262 -23.52 6.54 -15.09
C TYR A 262 -24.99 6.90 -15.24
N SER A 263 -25.54 6.66 -16.43
CA SER A 263 -26.96 6.93 -16.74
C SER A 263 -27.90 6.10 -15.86
N ASP A 264 -27.51 4.86 -15.59
CA ASP A 264 -28.34 3.87 -14.92
C ASP A 264 -28.60 4.29 -13.46
N THR A 265 -27.63 4.94 -12.82
CA THR A 265 -27.80 5.59 -11.51
C THR A 265 -28.87 6.68 -11.56
N GLY A 266 -28.86 7.52 -12.61
CA GLY A 266 -29.84 8.60 -12.81
C GLY A 266 -31.27 8.09 -13.05
N ASP A 267 -31.41 7.03 -13.84
CA ASP A 267 -32.69 6.38 -14.11
C ASP A 267 -33.26 5.73 -12.84
N LEU A 268 -32.40 5.08 -12.05
CA LEU A 268 -32.77 4.51 -10.75
C LEU A 268 -33.31 5.55 -9.77
N ILE A 269 -32.64 6.70 -9.67
CA ILE A 269 -33.08 7.79 -8.80
C ILE A 269 -34.46 8.28 -9.24
N THR A 270 -34.67 8.44 -10.54
CA THR A 270 -35.94 8.94 -11.10
C THR A 270 -37.07 7.94 -10.84
N GLU A 271 -36.81 6.64 -11.02
CA GLU A 271 -37.76 5.56 -10.73
C GLU A 271 -38.09 5.47 -9.24
N ALA A 272 -37.07 5.47 -8.37
CA ALA A 272 -37.25 5.39 -6.92
C ALA A 272 -38.08 6.56 -6.37
N VAL A 273 -37.81 7.78 -6.85
CA VAL A 273 -38.56 8.98 -6.46
C VAL A 273 -40.00 8.96 -7.01
N ALA A 274 -40.23 8.38 -8.20
CA ALA A 274 -41.58 8.24 -8.74
C ALA A 274 -42.45 7.28 -7.90
N ASN A 275 -41.86 6.18 -7.43
CA ASN A 275 -42.53 5.17 -6.61
C ASN A 275 -42.98 5.70 -5.23
N ILE A 276 -42.46 6.83 -4.75
CA ILE A 276 -42.92 7.48 -3.51
C ILE A 276 -44.41 7.83 -3.58
N THR A 277 -44.92 8.19 -4.76
CA THR A 277 -46.34 8.55 -4.92
C THR A 277 -47.30 7.36 -4.78
N ASP A 278 -46.79 6.13 -4.85
CA ASP A 278 -47.57 4.90 -4.63
C ASP A 278 -47.78 4.60 -3.13
N ILE A 279 -47.03 5.27 -2.24
CA ILE A 279 -47.24 5.21 -0.79
C ILE A 279 -48.53 5.93 -0.43
N SER A 280 -49.40 5.29 0.36
CA SER A 280 -50.64 5.91 0.83
C SER A 280 -50.36 7.12 1.73
N ASN A 281 -51.06 8.24 1.52
CA ASN A 281 -51.00 9.41 2.41
C ASN A 281 -51.31 9.10 3.90
N SER A 282 -52.01 7.99 4.16
CA SER A 282 -52.32 7.55 5.54
C SER A 282 -51.13 6.90 6.27
N PHE A 283 -50.03 6.63 5.56
CA PHE A 283 -48.81 6.02 6.09
C PHE A 283 -47.93 7.03 6.84
N TRP A 284 -47.70 8.22 6.27
CA TRP A 284 -46.79 9.23 6.84
C TRP A 284 -47.14 9.65 8.28
N PRO A 285 -48.42 9.87 8.66
CA PRO A 285 -48.76 10.17 10.04
C PRO A 285 -48.53 9.01 11.01
N LYS A 286 -48.61 7.75 10.53
CA LYS A 286 -48.29 6.56 11.33
C LYS A 286 -46.78 6.45 11.54
N LEU A 287 -46.00 6.69 10.49
CA LEU A 287 -44.53 6.72 10.56
C LEU A 287 -44.04 7.83 11.51
N ALA A 288 -44.61 9.03 11.41
CA ALA A 288 -44.33 10.14 12.33
C ALA A 288 -44.62 9.78 13.79
N LYS A 289 -45.74 9.07 14.04
CA LYS A 289 -46.10 8.60 15.38
C LYS A 289 -45.13 7.54 15.92
N ALA A 290 -44.61 6.66 15.05
CA ALA A 290 -43.59 5.69 15.42
C ALA A 290 -42.27 6.35 15.83
N PHE A 291 -41.87 7.43 15.16
CA PHE A 291 -40.69 8.21 15.59
C PHE A 291 -40.92 9.00 16.89
N ALA A 292 -42.16 9.42 17.18
CA ALA A 292 -42.46 10.25 18.34
C ALA A 292 -42.79 9.46 19.63
N SER A 293 -43.06 8.17 19.54
CA SER A 293 -43.57 7.36 20.66
C SER A 293 -42.92 5.98 20.68
N ASP A 294 -42.09 5.73 21.70
CA ASP A 294 -41.44 4.42 21.93
C ASP A 294 -42.45 3.26 22.09
N ASP A 295 -43.68 3.55 22.53
CA ASP A 295 -44.73 2.55 22.74
C ASP A 295 -45.54 2.20 21.47
N TYR A 296 -45.25 2.82 20.31
CA TYR A 296 -46.01 2.60 19.06
C TYR A 296 -45.19 1.80 18.04
N GLU A 297 -45.50 0.51 17.93
CA GLU A 297 -44.95 -0.33 16.86
C GLU A 297 -45.68 -0.04 15.54
N LEU A 298 -44.91 0.35 14.51
CA LEU A 298 -45.42 0.53 13.17
C LEU A 298 -45.81 -0.85 12.60
N PRO A 299 -47.07 -1.07 12.15
CA PRO A 299 -47.46 -2.33 11.57
C PRO A 299 -46.64 -2.61 10.29
N GLU A 300 -46.09 -3.81 10.16
CA GLU A 300 -45.52 -4.28 8.90
C GLU A 300 -46.62 -4.26 7.83
N ASP A 301 -46.44 -3.38 6.84
CA ASP A 301 -47.34 -3.24 5.71
C ASP A 301 -46.55 -3.02 4.41
N LYS A 302 -47.23 -3.18 3.28
CA LYS A 302 -46.62 -2.99 1.96
C LYS A 302 -46.02 -1.59 1.76
N ASN A 303 -46.48 -0.58 2.48
CA ASN A 303 -45.94 0.79 2.35
C ASN A 303 -44.59 0.90 3.05
N LEU A 304 -44.40 0.22 4.19
CA LEU A 304 -43.12 0.13 4.88
C LEU A 304 -42.06 -0.56 4.02
N ASP A 305 -42.39 -1.71 3.41
CA ASP A 305 -41.51 -2.44 2.50
C ASP A 305 -41.16 -1.60 1.25
N LEU A 306 -42.13 -0.86 0.72
CA LEU A 306 -41.91 0.02 -0.42
C LEU A 306 -40.98 1.19 -0.03
N LEU A 307 -41.21 1.81 1.14
CA LEU A 307 -40.36 2.88 1.63
C LEU A 307 -38.92 2.40 1.87
N SER A 308 -38.72 1.24 2.50
CA SER A 308 -37.38 0.70 2.73
C SER A 308 -36.65 0.43 1.41
N THR A 309 -37.34 -0.16 0.43
CA THR A 309 -36.79 -0.42 -0.91
C THR A 309 -36.39 0.88 -1.63
N ILE A 310 -37.22 1.93 -1.52
CA ILE A 310 -36.92 3.25 -2.09
C ILE A 310 -35.70 3.87 -1.42
N LEU A 311 -35.63 3.84 -0.08
CA LEU A 311 -34.52 4.42 0.66
C LEU A 311 -33.21 3.68 0.38
N GLU A 312 -33.24 2.36 0.35
CA GLU A 312 -32.09 1.53 -0.01
C GLU A 312 -31.58 1.88 -1.42
N ALA A 313 -32.45 1.90 -2.43
CA ALA A 313 -32.07 2.26 -3.78
C ALA A 313 -31.49 3.69 -3.89
N LEU A 314 -32.04 4.64 -3.13
CA LEU A 314 -31.55 6.02 -3.11
C LEU A 314 -30.20 6.14 -2.40
N PHE A 315 -30.01 5.49 -1.25
CA PHE A 315 -28.73 5.50 -0.55
C PHE A 315 -27.64 4.80 -1.37
N THR A 316 -27.92 3.63 -1.93
CA THR A 316 -27.01 2.94 -2.86
C THR A 316 -26.64 3.82 -4.07
N ALA A 317 -27.60 4.55 -4.66
CA ALA A 317 -27.30 5.47 -5.77
C ALA A 317 -26.46 6.67 -5.32
N MET A 318 -26.71 7.19 -4.12
CA MET A 318 -25.90 8.27 -3.54
C MET A 318 -24.48 7.81 -3.25
N ASP A 319 -24.30 6.65 -2.61
CA ASP A 319 -23.01 6.06 -2.26
C ASP A 319 -22.17 5.79 -3.50
N ASN A 320 -22.75 5.12 -4.51
CA ASN A 320 -22.08 4.89 -5.80
C ASN A 320 -21.66 6.21 -6.49
N SER A 321 -22.47 7.26 -6.38
CA SER A 321 -22.13 8.58 -6.91
C SER A 321 -20.93 9.20 -6.18
N VAL A 322 -20.90 9.12 -4.84
CA VAL A 322 -19.74 9.55 -4.03
C VAL A 322 -18.51 8.75 -4.41
N PHE A 323 -18.61 7.42 -4.46
CA PHE A 323 -17.50 6.54 -4.81
C PHE A 323 -16.92 6.90 -6.19
N SER A 324 -17.78 7.08 -7.20
CA SER A 324 -17.34 7.43 -8.55
C SER A 324 -16.68 8.82 -8.61
N THR A 325 -17.16 9.79 -7.82
CA THR A 325 -16.58 11.14 -7.72
C THR A 325 -15.16 11.10 -7.16
N PHE A 326 -14.92 10.23 -6.17
CA PHE A 326 -13.59 10.04 -5.59
C PHE A 326 -12.74 9.03 -6.35
N GLU A 327 -13.10 8.59 -7.57
CA GLU A 327 -12.39 7.57 -8.36
C GLU A 327 -12.36 6.14 -7.77
N ILE A 328 -13.32 5.80 -6.90
CA ILE A 328 -13.60 4.42 -6.48
C ILE A 328 -14.67 3.85 -7.41
N ASP A 329 -14.29 3.53 -8.65
CA ASP A 329 -15.23 3.26 -9.75
C ASP A 329 -15.39 1.76 -10.04
N LEU A 330 -15.98 1.02 -9.11
CA LEU A 330 -16.27 -0.41 -9.32
C LEU A 330 -17.38 -0.63 -10.34
N GLU A 331 -18.33 0.29 -10.47
CA GLU A 331 -19.39 0.23 -11.49
C GLU A 331 -18.77 0.19 -12.90
N GLY A 332 -17.78 1.05 -13.17
CA GLY A 332 -17.06 1.07 -14.43
C GLY A 332 -16.20 -0.17 -14.68
N GLU A 333 -15.63 -0.76 -13.62
CA GLU A 333 -14.90 -2.03 -13.70
C GLU A 333 -15.85 -3.18 -14.07
N ALA A 334 -17.00 -3.29 -13.39
CA ALA A 334 -18.02 -4.30 -13.63
C ALA A 334 -18.63 -4.19 -15.05
N LEU A 335 -18.97 -2.97 -15.49
CA LEU A 335 -19.47 -2.73 -16.85
C LEU A 335 -18.45 -3.10 -17.93
N LYS A 336 -17.15 -2.85 -17.71
CA LYS A 336 -16.09 -3.30 -18.63
C LYS A 336 -16.01 -4.81 -18.67
N GLU A 337 -16.07 -5.47 -17.52
CA GLU A 337 -16.01 -6.92 -17.42
C GLU A 337 -17.18 -7.61 -18.14
N SER A 338 -18.41 -7.12 -17.95
CA SER A 338 -19.61 -7.63 -18.65
C SER A 338 -19.48 -7.50 -20.17
N ARG A 339 -18.93 -6.37 -20.65
CA ARG A 339 -18.66 -6.15 -22.08
C ARG A 339 -17.59 -7.10 -22.63
N GLU A 340 -16.56 -7.40 -21.84
CA GLU A 340 -15.50 -8.34 -22.22
C GLU A 340 -15.95 -9.80 -22.23
N LYS A 341 -16.89 -10.19 -21.37
CA LYS A 341 -17.43 -11.56 -21.26
C LYS A 341 -18.51 -11.88 -22.32
N GLY A 342 -18.91 -10.92 -23.15
CA GLY A 342 -19.83 -11.17 -24.28
C GLY A 342 -21.31 -11.30 -23.92
N GLY A 343 -21.75 -10.64 -22.85
CA GLY A 343 -23.13 -10.33 -22.46
C GLY A 343 -24.26 -11.26 -22.91
N GLU A 344 -24.60 -12.26 -22.09
CA GLU A 344 -26.00 -12.54 -21.79
C GLU A 344 -26.29 -11.87 -20.44
N ASP A 345 -26.71 -10.61 -20.47
CA ASP A 345 -27.27 -9.95 -19.29
C ASP A 345 -28.58 -10.65 -18.94
N GLY A 346 -28.50 -11.61 -18.02
CA GLY A 346 -29.65 -12.28 -17.47
C GLY A 346 -30.46 -11.30 -16.62
N ASN A 347 -31.36 -10.53 -17.23
CA ASN A 347 -32.57 -9.96 -16.61
C ASN A 347 -32.38 -9.30 -15.22
N GLN A 348 -31.22 -8.71 -14.94
CA GLN A 348 -30.91 -8.07 -13.66
C GLN A 348 -31.36 -6.61 -13.74
N SER A 349 -32.17 -6.17 -12.77
CA SER A 349 -32.61 -4.78 -12.71
C SER A 349 -31.43 -3.86 -12.39
N ALA A 350 -31.48 -2.60 -12.85
CA ALA A 350 -30.46 -1.61 -12.54
C ALA A 350 -30.26 -1.46 -11.01
N ALA A 351 -31.32 -1.59 -10.21
CA ALA A 351 -31.27 -1.49 -8.76
C ALA A 351 -30.44 -2.62 -8.14
N GLN A 352 -30.64 -3.85 -8.62
CA GLN A 352 -29.87 -5.01 -8.19
C GLN A 352 -28.40 -4.92 -8.61
N PHE A 353 -28.12 -4.34 -9.78
CA PHE A 353 -26.74 -4.11 -10.21
C PHE A 353 -26.06 -3.06 -9.33
N ALA A 354 -26.71 -1.92 -9.09
CA ALA A 354 -26.17 -0.87 -8.23
C ALA A 354 -25.91 -1.35 -6.79
N ALA A 355 -26.82 -2.15 -6.22
CA ALA A 355 -26.64 -2.75 -4.90
C ALA A 355 -25.45 -3.72 -4.86
N GLN A 356 -25.28 -4.58 -5.87
CA GLN A 356 -24.12 -5.48 -5.94
C GLN A 356 -22.79 -4.74 -6.07
N VAL A 357 -22.78 -3.64 -6.83
CA VAL A 357 -21.59 -2.79 -6.98
C VAL A 357 -21.25 -2.12 -5.65
N ASP A 358 -22.25 -1.62 -4.94
CA ASP A 358 -22.09 -0.99 -3.62
C ASP A 358 -21.54 -2.00 -2.60
N ASP A 359 -22.15 -3.18 -2.47
CA ASP A 359 -21.70 -4.28 -1.61
C ASP A 359 -20.23 -4.66 -1.89
N ALA A 360 -19.88 -4.83 -3.17
CA ALA A 360 -18.52 -5.15 -3.59
C ALA A 360 -17.52 -4.02 -3.27
N THR A 361 -17.99 -2.76 -3.29
CA THR A 361 -17.18 -1.58 -2.98
C THR A 361 -16.85 -1.53 -1.48
N TRP A 362 -17.81 -1.85 -0.62
CA TRP A 362 -17.60 -2.01 0.82
C TRP A 362 -16.71 -3.22 1.16
N GLU A 363 -16.88 -4.35 0.48
CA GLU A 363 -15.98 -5.50 0.64
C GLU A 363 -14.52 -5.14 0.28
N ARG A 364 -14.33 -4.36 -0.79
CA ARG A 364 -13.01 -3.84 -1.15
C ARG A 364 -12.44 -2.95 -0.04
N TYR A 365 -13.25 -2.12 0.61
CA TYR A 365 -12.78 -1.31 1.74
C TYR A 365 -12.29 -2.20 2.90
N ASN A 366 -13.05 -3.25 3.24
CA ASN A 366 -12.68 -4.22 4.27
C ASN A 366 -11.37 -4.95 3.96
N LEU A 367 -11.18 -5.33 2.69
CA LEU A 367 -9.93 -5.91 2.22
C LEU A 367 -8.76 -4.93 2.39
N VAL A 368 -8.95 -3.67 2.00
CA VAL A 368 -7.96 -2.59 2.11
C VAL A 368 -7.56 -2.33 3.55
N PHE A 369 -8.53 -2.29 4.45
CA PHE A 369 -8.32 -2.22 5.89
C PHE A 369 -7.45 -3.38 6.38
N THR A 370 -7.86 -4.61 6.06
CA THR A 370 -7.21 -5.83 6.55
C THR A 370 -5.76 -5.93 6.07
N TYR A 371 -5.51 -5.81 4.77
CA TYR A 371 -4.14 -5.92 4.27
C TYR A 371 -3.30 -4.70 4.68
N GLY A 372 -3.87 -3.50 4.74
CA GLY A 372 -3.15 -2.28 5.08
C GLY A 372 -2.55 -2.32 6.50
N TYR A 373 -3.34 -2.77 7.49
CA TYR A 373 -2.88 -2.90 8.87
C TYR A 373 -1.91 -4.07 9.08
N ILE A 374 -2.15 -5.21 8.42
CA ILE A 374 -1.21 -6.34 8.45
C ILE A 374 0.12 -5.93 7.81
N ALA A 375 0.10 -5.24 6.68
CA ALA A 375 1.29 -4.75 6.00
C ALA A 375 2.03 -3.69 6.84
N ALA A 376 1.33 -2.79 7.51
CA ALA A 376 1.93 -1.82 8.44
C ALA A 376 2.72 -2.53 9.57
N GLY A 377 2.09 -3.52 10.21
CA GLY A 377 2.72 -4.35 11.23
C GLY A 377 3.92 -5.13 10.70
N ALA A 378 3.76 -5.80 9.56
CA ALA A 378 4.83 -6.56 8.91
C ALA A 378 6.00 -5.67 8.50
N CYS A 379 5.73 -4.48 7.97
CA CYS A 379 6.73 -3.49 7.58
C CYS A 379 7.58 -3.09 8.78
N LEU A 380 6.95 -2.72 9.91
CA LEU A 380 7.70 -2.38 11.14
C LEU A 380 8.47 -3.59 11.67
N ALA A 381 7.86 -4.78 11.75
CA ALA A 381 8.52 -5.98 12.23
C ALA A 381 9.77 -6.36 11.40
N LEU A 382 9.64 -6.34 10.07
CA LEU A 382 10.75 -6.63 9.15
C LEU A 382 11.83 -5.55 9.22
N MET A 383 11.45 -4.28 9.38
CA MET A 383 12.41 -3.20 9.57
C MET A 383 13.18 -3.33 10.89
N VAL A 384 12.54 -3.79 11.98
CA VAL A 384 13.23 -4.12 13.23
C VAL A 384 14.20 -5.28 13.02
N LEU A 385 13.80 -6.35 12.31
CA LEU A 385 14.70 -7.46 11.97
C LEU A 385 15.91 -6.99 11.16
N LEU A 386 15.69 -6.13 10.15
CA LEU A 386 16.77 -5.53 9.38
C LEU A 386 17.73 -4.72 10.27
N SER A 387 17.20 -3.91 11.19
CA SER A 387 18.01 -3.14 12.13
C SER A 387 18.85 -4.02 13.07
N ILE A 388 18.32 -5.19 13.45
CA ILE A 388 19.02 -6.17 14.30
C ILE A 388 20.19 -6.78 13.52
N VAL A 389 19.96 -7.18 12.27
CA VAL A 389 21.00 -7.77 11.41
C VAL A 389 22.06 -6.75 11.02
N ALA A 390 21.65 -5.49 10.78
CA ALA A 390 22.54 -4.39 10.44
C ALA A 390 23.36 -3.87 11.64
N ARG A 391 23.06 -4.31 12.86
CA ARG A 391 23.74 -3.84 14.07
C ARG A 391 25.20 -4.32 14.13
N VAL A 392 26.10 -3.36 14.29
CA VAL A 392 27.54 -3.59 14.55
C VAL A 392 27.94 -3.38 16.02
N THR A 393 27.08 -2.74 16.82
CA THR A 393 27.33 -2.47 18.24
C THR A 393 26.96 -3.65 19.14
N PRO A 394 27.63 -3.83 20.29
CA PRO A 394 27.29 -4.87 21.24
C PRO A 394 25.88 -4.67 21.80
N TRP A 395 25.23 -5.79 22.16
CA TRP A 395 23.89 -5.80 22.73
C TRP A 395 23.88 -5.21 24.15
N LYS A 396 23.60 -3.92 24.24
CA LYS A 396 23.24 -3.24 25.50
C LYS A 396 21.76 -3.52 25.83
N PRO A 397 21.36 -3.49 27.12
CA PRO A 397 19.99 -3.79 27.54
C PRO A 397 18.96 -2.83 26.94
N TRP A 398 19.26 -1.54 26.84
CA TRP A 398 18.32 -0.54 26.31
C TRP A 398 17.94 -0.77 24.83
N PRO A 399 18.90 -0.95 23.90
CA PRO A 399 18.58 -1.33 22.53
C PRO A 399 17.82 -2.65 22.36
N VAL A 400 17.87 -3.57 23.34
CA VAL A 400 17.06 -4.81 23.32
C VAL A 400 15.63 -4.49 23.70
N ILE A 401 15.43 -3.80 24.84
CA ILE A 401 14.11 -3.38 25.33
C ILE A 401 13.39 -2.57 24.24
N ARG A 402 14.10 -1.62 23.62
CA ARG A 402 13.56 -0.80 22.53
C ARG A 402 13.09 -1.63 21.34
N SER A 403 13.89 -2.61 20.88
CA SER A 403 13.48 -3.52 19.81
C SER A 403 12.26 -4.38 20.20
N ILE A 404 12.14 -4.81 21.46
CA ILE A 404 10.96 -5.52 21.95
C ILE A 404 9.71 -4.64 21.88
N VAL A 405 9.81 -3.38 22.32
CA VAL A 405 8.69 -2.42 22.23
C VAL A 405 8.26 -2.22 20.77
N TYR A 406 9.20 -2.10 19.83
CA TYR A 406 8.87 -2.00 18.41
C TYR A 406 8.16 -3.24 17.87
N PHE A 407 8.58 -4.44 18.28
CA PHE A 407 7.88 -5.67 17.91
C PHE A 407 6.46 -5.74 18.49
N LEU A 408 6.26 -5.28 19.73
CA LEU A 408 4.93 -5.23 20.33
C LEU A 408 4.02 -4.23 19.61
N LEU A 409 4.55 -3.07 19.20
CA LEU A 409 3.81 -2.11 18.38
C LEU A 409 3.49 -2.68 16.99
N ALA A 410 4.44 -3.37 16.36
CA ALA A 410 4.24 -4.04 15.07
C ALA A 410 3.14 -5.11 15.16
N LEU A 411 3.17 -5.91 16.22
CA LEU A 411 2.14 -6.90 16.50
C LEU A 411 0.79 -6.22 16.77
N GLY A 412 0.77 -5.15 17.57
CA GLY A 412 -0.43 -4.36 17.84
C GLY A 412 -1.10 -3.84 16.58
N MET A 413 -0.33 -3.24 15.66
CA MET A 413 -0.85 -2.79 14.37
C MET A 413 -1.44 -3.94 13.55
N GLY A 414 -0.75 -5.09 13.48
CA GLY A 414 -1.26 -6.26 12.77
C GLY A 414 -2.53 -6.86 13.40
N LEU A 415 -2.66 -6.81 14.74
CA LEU A 415 -3.81 -7.33 15.47
C LEU A 415 -5.08 -6.48 15.30
N VAL A 416 -4.96 -5.20 14.92
CA VAL A 416 -6.13 -4.36 14.62
C VAL A 416 -6.95 -4.94 13.45
N ALA A 417 -6.29 -5.62 12.50
CA ALA A 417 -6.98 -6.31 11.41
C ALA A 417 -7.92 -7.44 11.88
N LEU A 418 -7.79 -7.93 13.12
CA LEU A 418 -8.73 -8.91 13.69
C LEU A 418 -10.12 -8.32 13.95
N LEU A 419 -10.30 -6.99 13.87
CA LEU A 419 -11.64 -6.39 13.85
C LEU A 419 -12.48 -6.94 12.71
N ASN A 420 -11.87 -7.38 11.61
CA ASN A 420 -12.57 -8.02 10.49
C ASN A 420 -13.28 -9.34 10.86
N LEU A 421 -13.04 -9.90 12.05
CA LEU A 421 -13.78 -11.07 12.55
C LEU A 421 -15.13 -10.71 13.19
N ASN A 422 -15.42 -9.41 13.37
CA ASN A 422 -16.66 -8.93 13.96
C ASN A 422 -17.16 -7.71 13.15
N GLU A 423 -18.16 -7.96 12.31
CA GLU A 423 -18.73 -6.98 11.37
C GLU A 423 -19.16 -5.68 12.08
N ASP A 424 -19.97 -5.78 13.13
CA ASP A 424 -20.45 -4.59 13.88
C ASP A 424 -19.31 -3.66 14.36
N LYS A 425 -18.24 -4.25 14.90
CA LYS A 425 -17.09 -3.48 15.39
C LYS A 425 -16.22 -2.96 14.26
N LEU A 426 -16.14 -3.69 13.16
CA LEU A 426 -15.43 -3.26 11.96
C LEU A 426 -16.11 -2.01 11.40
N ASP A 427 -17.42 -2.06 11.17
CA ASP A 427 -18.18 -0.94 10.58
C ASP A 427 -18.12 0.29 11.49
N THR A 428 -18.25 0.08 12.80
CA THR A 428 -18.07 1.16 13.79
C THR A 428 -16.67 1.77 13.73
N TYR A 429 -15.63 0.99 13.44
CA TYR A 429 -14.28 1.51 13.35
C TYR A 429 -14.01 2.19 12.01
N LEU A 430 -14.47 1.60 10.91
CA LEU A 430 -14.31 2.10 9.53
C LEU A 430 -15.08 3.39 9.28
N SER A 431 -16.19 3.60 9.98
CA SER A 431 -16.94 4.86 9.98
C SER A 431 -16.25 5.99 10.76
N THR A 432 -15.15 5.72 11.47
CA THR A 432 -14.46 6.74 12.27
C THR A 432 -13.22 7.32 11.57
N PRO A 433 -12.85 8.58 11.86
CA PRO A 433 -11.63 9.19 11.32
C PRO A 433 -10.32 8.63 11.93
N TRP A 434 -10.39 7.60 12.79
CA TRP A 434 -9.24 7.09 13.56
C TRP A 434 -8.34 6.13 12.79
N LEU A 435 -8.72 5.76 11.56
CA LEU A 435 -8.00 4.80 10.73
C LEU A 435 -6.53 5.16 10.50
N LEU A 436 -6.25 6.43 10.19
CA LEU A 436 -4.90 6.95 9.92
C LEU A 436 -4.18 7.50 11.17
N PRO A 437 -4.87 8.24 12.07
CA PRO A 437 -4.27 8.70 13.32
C PRO A 437 -3.69 7.58 14.19
N THR A 438 -4.32 6.40 14.24
CA THR A 438 -3.80 5.27 15.02
C THR A 438 -2.44 4.78 14.52
N LEU A 439 -2.27 4.66 13.19
CA LEU A 439 -0.99 4.33 12.56
C LEU A 439 0.04 5.45 12.80
N CYS A 440 -0.37 6.70 12.64
CA CYS A 440 0.49 7.86 12.88
C CYS A 440 1.01 7.91 14.33
N ILE A 441 0.15 7.63 15.32
CA ILE A 441 0.54 7.55 16.73
C ILE A 441 1.56 6.43 16.95
N ALA A 442 1.33 5.24 16.39
CA ALA A 442 2.27 4.12 16.52
C ALA A 442 3.65 4.48 15.93
N TRP A 443 3.68 5.08 14.74
CA TRP A 443 4.92 5.56 14.10
C TRP A 443 5.58 6.72 14.84
N THR A 444 4.79 7.61 15.44
CA THR A 444 5.28 8.70 16.30
C THR A 444 6.01 8.12 17.51
N VAL A 445 5.42 7.12 18.18
CA VAL A 445 6.06 6.43 19.31
C VAL A 445 7.37 5.76 18.87
N VAL A 446 7.39 5.12 17.69
CA VAL A 446 8.61 4.51 17.13
C VAL A 446 9.70 5.56 16.89
N LEU A 447 9.35 6.70 16.30
CA LEU A 447 10.27 7.80 16.02
C LEU A 447 10.84 8.41 17.31
N LEU A 448 9.98 8.68 18.29
CA LEU A 448 10.37 9.23 19.60
C LEU A 448 11.34 8.27 20.30
N LEU A 449 11.00 6.98 20.41
CA LEU A 449 11.88 5.97 21.01
C LEU A 449 13.21 5.81 20.24
N THR A 450 13.21 6.07 18.93
CA THR A 450 14.43 6.02 18.12
C THR A 450 15.40 7.12 18.53
N HIS A 451 14.88 8.33 18.81
CA HIS A 451 15.65 9.53 19.11
C HIS A 451 15.94 9.77 20.59
N ILE A 452 15.23 9.09 21.50
CA ILE A 452 15.54 9.10 22.94
C ILE A 452 16.90 8.42 23.16
N HIS A 453 17.94 9.25 23.17
CA HIS A 453 19.26 8.90 23.64
C HIS A 453 19.29 9.15 25.14
N HIS A 454 19.18 8.12 25.97
CA HIS A 454 19.70 8.22 27.34
C HIS A 454 20.27 6.89 27.81
N ASP A 455 21.51 6.96 28.27
CA ASP A 455 21.97 6.21 29.43
C ASP A 455 21.04 6.56 30.60
N ILE A 456 19.90 5.87 30.70
CA ILE A 456 19.05 5.98 31.88
C ILE A 456 19.66 5.04 32.93
N PRO A 457 20.22 5.54 34.05
CA PRO A 457 20.74 4.69 35.12
C PRO A 457 19.58 4.22 35.99
N LEU A 458 18.60 3.54 35.39
CA LEU A 458 17.52 2.92 36.14
C LEU A 458 17.79 1.42 36.12
N PHE A 459 18.18 0.93 37.30
CA PHE A 459 18.14 -0.46 37.79
C PHE A 459 19.43 -1.26 37.95
N PHE A 460 20.62 -0.81 37.53
CA PHE A 460 21.87 -1.47 37.94
C PHE A 460 23.01 -0.49 38.16
N ASN A 461 23.08 0.11 39.35
CA ASN A 461 24.27 0.85 39.77
C ASN A 461 24.86 0.27 41.05
N ARG A 462 26.03 -0.36 40.89
CA ARG A 462 27.25 -0.33 41.75
C ARG A 462 27.89 -1.71 41.94
N ARG A 463 28.93 -1.95 41.14
CA ARG A 463 30.28 -2.18 41.68
C ARG A 463 31.28 -1.44 40.80
N SER A 464 31.65 -0.24 41.23
CA SER A 464 32.79 0.49 40.66
C SER A 464 34.08 -0.32 40.87
N PRO A 465 34.97 -0.48 39.88
CA PRO A 465 36.30 -1.00 40.13
C PRO A 465 37.11 0.07 40.87
N VAL A 466 37.79 -0.36 41.92
CA VAL A 466 38.74 0.43 42.72
C VAL A 466 39.84 1.00 41.82
N PRO A 467 40.21 2.30 41.93
CA PRO A 467 41.34 2.84 41.18
C PRO A 467 42.65 2.41 41.84
N GLY A 468 43.29 1.39 41.26
CA GLY A 468 44.66 1.00 41.60
C GLY A 468 45.64 2.06 41.14
N ARG A 469 46.21 2.79 42.11
CA ARG A 469 47.26 3.80 41.91
C ARG A 469 48.62 3.12 41.71
N ARG A 470 49.39 3.64 40.74
CA ARG A 470 50.87 3.78 40.69
C ARG A 470 51.64 2.82 39.78
N GLY A 471 52.33 3.41 38.80
CA GLY A 471 53.38 2.76 38.00
C GLY A 471 53.82 3.56 36.77
N SER A 472 54.49 4.69 36.97
CA SER A 472 55.22 5.41 35.93
C SER A 472 56.35 4.53 35.37
N ASN A 473 56.42 4.35 34.05
CA ASN A 473 57.65 4.54 33.25
C ASN A 473 57.43 4.24 31.75
N GLY A 474 57.86 5.19 30.90
CA GLY A 474 58.70 4.87 29.74
C GLY A 474 58.05 4.64 28.37
N SER A 475 58.05 5.71 27.56
CA SER A 475 58.57 5.74 26.17
C SER A 475 57.83 5.02 25.01
N LYS A 476 57.51 5.87 24.01
CA LYS A 476 57.61 5.71 22.53
C LYS A 476 56.48 5.06 21.71
N SER A 477 56.00 5.89 20.78
CA SER A 477 55.58 5.65 19.38
C SER A 477 54.49 4.63 19.05
N ASN A 478 53.38 5.13 18.51
CA ASN A 478 52.94 4.93 17.10
C ASN A 478 51.51 5.50 16.97
N SER A 479 51.30 6.47 16.08
CA SER A 479 50.54 6.29 14.83
C SER A 479 49.25 5.49 15.04
N ASP A 480 48.11 6.18 15.08
CA ASP A 480 47.15 6.08 13.97
C ASP A 480 46.05 7.12 14.11
N SER A 481 45.76 7.70 12.95
CA SER A 481 44.88 8.81 12.65
C SER A 481 43.41 8.46 12.80
N GLU A 482 42.70 9.20 13.66
CA GLU A 482 41.29 9.49 13.49
C GLU A 482 41.14 10.44 12.28
N HIS A 483 40.68 9.91 11.15
CA HIS A 483 40.15 10.74 10.07
C HIS A 483 38.62 10.74 10.13
N ALA A 484 38.09 11.74 10.84
CA ALA A 484 36.85 12.38 10.44
C ALA A 484 36.99 12.85 8.99
N GLN A 485 36.04 12.49 8.12
CA GLN A 485 35.96 13.09 6.78
C GLN A 485 35.21 14.42 6.88
N PRO A 486 35.82 15.55 6.46
CA PRO A 486 35.08 16.74 6.11
C PRO A 486 34.65 16.70 4.63
N MET A 487 33.52 17.35 4.35
CA MET A 487 32.98 17.58 3.02
C MET A 487 33.94 18.39 2.12
N VAL A 488 34.04 17.94 0.86
CA VAL A 488 34.30 18.69 -0.40
C VAL A 488 35.33 19.84 -0.34
N SER A 489 36.52 19.62 -0.90
CA SER A 489 37.20 20.58 -1.79
C SER A 489 38.38 19.91 -2.53
N ASN A 490 38.65 20.41 -3.73
CA ASN A 490 39.79 20.16 -4.62
C ASN A 490 39.69 18.97 -5.58
N MET A 491 39.15 19.28 -6.76
CA MET A 491 39.38 18.55 -8.00
C MET A 491 40.33 19.39 -8.86
N GLU A 492 41.64 19.24 -8.65
CA GLU A 492 42.68 19.66 -9.58
C GLU A 492 43.69 18.52 -9.69
N GLY A 493 43.72 17.86 -10.84
CA GLY A 493 44.63 16.75 -11.11
C GLY A 493 44.21 15.97 -12.34
N ALA A 494 44.84 16.27 -13.47
CA ALA A 494 44.60 15.63 -14.75
C ALA A 494 44.94 14.13 -14.72
N THR A 495 43.94 13.27 -14.95
CA THR A 495 44.18 11.86 -15.28
C THR A 495 44.26 11.71 -16.79
N SER A 496 45.48 11.49 -17.29
CA SER A 496 45.74 11.09 -18.67
C SER A 496 45.14 9.71 -18.96
N TYR A 497 44.09 9.67 -19.78
CA TYR A 497 43.59 8.45 -20.39
C TYR A 497 43.82 8.55 -21.90
N THR A 498 44.79 7.79 -22.41
CA THR A 498 45.05 7.65 -23.85
C THR A 498 44.19 6.52 -24.40
N GLY A 499 43.20 6.87 -25.21
CA GLY A 499 42.33 5.92 -25.91
C GLY A 499 41.66 6.56 -27.12
N ALA A 500 42.28 6.36 -28.29
CA ALA A 500 41.77 6.37 -29.67
C ALA A 500 40.48 7.15 -30.06
N SER A 501 40.72 8.16 -30.90
CA SER A 501 40.01 8.51 -32.15
C SER A 501 38.51 8.85 -32.13
N GLY A 502 38.21 10.14 -32.15
CA GLY A 502 36.94 10.72 -32.60
C GLY A 502 36.91 12.23 -32.36
N THR A 503 36.83 13.01 -33.43
CA THR A 503 36.81 14.50 -33.57
C THR A 503 36.32 15.35 -32.37
N PRO A 504 36.97 16.49 -32.05
CA PRO A 504 36.59 17.34 -30.92
C PRO A 504 35.50 18.37 -31.29
N TYR A 505 34.38 18.34 -30.58
CA TYR A 505 33.52 19.52 -30.43
C TYR A 505 33.91 20.24 -29.14
N GLY A 506 34.55 21.41 -29.28
CA GLY A 506 34.92 22.25 -28.16
C GLY A 506 33.69 22.94 -27.57
N TYR A 507 33.43 22.70 -26.29
CA TYR A 507 32.42 23.40 -25.52
C TYR A 507 32.95 24.80 -25.15
N GLN A 508 32.36 25.86 -25.72
CA GLN A 508 32.59 27.24 -25.30
C GLN A 508 31.56 27.59 -24.20
N PRO A 509 31.99 27.90 -22.95
CA PRO A 509 31.07 28.37 -21.94
C PRO A 509 30.55 29.78 -22.26
N ALA A 510 29.28 30.01 -21.93
CA ALA A 510 28.55 31.24 -22.23
C ALA A 510 29.16 32.49 -21.55
N PRO A 511 29.09 33.68 -22.18
CA PRO A 511 29.57 34.92 -21.60
C PRO A 511 28.74 35.32 -20.37
N GLN A 512 29.41 35.72 -19.28
CA GLN A 512 28.75 36.24 -18.09
C GLN A 512 28.14 37.64 -18.36
N PRO A 513 26.97 37.96 -17.80
CA PRO A 513 26.28 39.22 -18.05
C PRO A 513 26.90 40.38 -17.26
N HIS A 514 27.16 41.50 -17.94
CA HIS A 514 27.52 42.77 -17.33
C HIS A 514 26.30 43.44 -16.65
N PRO A 515 26.48 44.14 -15.52
CA PRO A 515 25.40 44.83 -14.84
C PRO A 515 25.14 46.18 -15.51
N GLY A 516 23.95 46.33 -16.11
CA GLY A 516 23.44 47.62 -16.57
C GLY A 516 22.88 47.62 -17.98
N SER A 517 21.65 47.14 -18.14
CA SER A 517 20.74 47.61 -19.19
C SER A 517 19.31 47.15 -18.86
N GLU A 518 18.45 48.13 -18.62
CA GLU A 518 17.01 48.01 -18.50
C GLU A 518 16.40 47.31 -19.73
N TYR A 519 15.35 46.52 -19.53
CA TYR A 519 14.44 46.12 -20.59
C TYR A 519 13.00 46.36 -20.16
N VAL A 520 12.32 47.08 -21.05
CA VAL A 520 10.87 47.16 -21.27
C VAL A 520 10.28 45.77 -21.46
#